data_AF-A0A831WPG3-F1
#
_entry.id   AF-A0A831WPG3-F1
#
_cell.length_a   1.000
_cell.length_b   1.000
_cell.length_c   1.000
_cell.angle_alpha   90.00
_cell.angle_beta   90.00
_cell.angle_gamma   90.00
#
_symmetry.space_group_name_H-M   'P 1'
#
loop_
_entity.id
_entity.type
_entity.pdbx_description
1 polymer ?
#
loop_
_entity_poly.entity_id
_entity_poly.type
_entity_poly.pdbx_seq_one_letter_code
_entity_poly.pdbx_strand_id
1 'polypeptide(L)'
;EIKAESDIVCTSSNAEHIVSQIPEDRQIIFGPDRNLGSYIMNRLGREMILWQGYCYVHEAYSWEKISGAAEAYPDAEFIAHPECRREVLDHADFVGSTGALLRHTEESSAREFIVATEPGILYEMKKRSPEKVFVAAPREGSSTGSICTQMKQNTLEKLCACLENRAPEIVIPDNLASAALRPIKRMLEMSV
;
A
#
# COMPACT_ATOMS: atom_id res chain seq x y z
N GLU A 1 20.39 0.94 4.07
CA GLU A 1 21.14 -0.32 4.20
C GLU A 1 20.45 -1.45 3.45
N ILE A 2 19.26 -1.92 3.86
CA ILE A 2 18.57 -3.06 3.18
C ILE A 2 18.44 -2.91 1.66
N LYS A 3 18.09 -1.71 1.16
CA LYS A 3 18.04 -1.45 -0.29
C LYS A 3 19.38 -1.70 -0.99
N ALA A 4 20.53 -1.48 -0.34
CA ALA A 4 21.85 -1.71 -0.93
C ALA A 4 22.18 -3.21 -1.08
N GLU A 5 21.54 -4.07 -0.27
CA GLU A 5 21.68 -5.52 -0.27
C GLU A 5 20.61 -6.22 -1.13
N SER A 6 19.71 -5.45 -1.76
CA SER A 6 18.62 -5.98 -2.58
C SER A 6 19.02 -6.04 -4.05
N ASP A 7 18.58 -7.08 -4.78
CA ASP A 7 18.77 -7.16 -6.23
C ASP A 7 17.84 -6.18 -6.98
N ILE A 8 16.59 -6.08 -6.51
CA ILE A 8 15.52 -5.25 -7.10
C ILE A 8 14.65 -4.74 -5.94
N VAL A 9 14.21 -3.48 -6.00
CA VAL A 9 13.16 -2.97 -5.10
C VAL A 9 11.82 -2.92 -5.83
N CYS A 10 10.71 -2.84 -5.10
CA CYS A 10 9.39 -2.68 -5.70
C CYS A 10 8.49 -1.82 -4.79
N THR A 11 7.31 -1.49 -5.30
CA THR A 11 6.21 -0.87 -4.57
C THR A 11 4.94 -1.69 -4.79
N SER A 12 3.89 -1.43 -4.02
CA SER A 12 2.59 -2.09 -4.23
C SER A 12 1.97 -1.83 -5.62
N SER A 13 2.50 -0.89 -6.42
CA SER A 13 2.00 -0.63 -7.77
C SER A 13 2.67 -1.47 -8.86
N ASN A 14 3.88 -1.99 -8.65
CA ASN A 14 4.65 -2.71 -9.68
C ASN A 14 5.19 -4.07 -9.22
N ALA A 15 5.02 -4.44 -7.94
CA ALA A 15 5.60 -5.66 -7.40
C ALA A 15 5.16 -6.94 -8.15
N GLU A 16 3.87 -7.07 -8.47
CA GLU A 16 3.36 -8.21 -9.28
C GLU A 16 4.04 -8.27 -10.66
N HIS A 17 4.15 -7.12 -11.34
CA HIS A 17 4.78 -7.02 -12.65
C HIS A 17 6.30 -7.30 -12.62
N ILE A 18 7.00 -6.88 -11.57
CA ILE A 18 8.43 -7.16 -11.40
C ILE A 18 8.64 -8.65 -11.13
N VAL A 19 7.85 -9.24 -10.23
CA VAL A 19 7.97 -10.66 -9.88
C VAL A 19 7.67 -11.55 -11.07
N SER A 20 6.70 -11.21 -11.92
CA SER A 20 6.36 -12.00 -13.12
C SER A 20 7.45 -12.02 -14.19
N GLN A 21 8.39 -11.07 -14.16
CA GLN A 21 9.54 -11.02 -15.07
C GLN A 21 10.75 -11.83 -14.58
N ILE A 22 10.76 -12.26 -13.31
CA ILE A 22 11.88 -13.01 -12.75
C ILE A 22 11.79 -14.48 -13.23
N PRO A 23 12.90 -15.08 -13.72
CA PRO A 23 12.91 -16.47 -14.21
C PRO A 23 12.35 -17.46 -13.21
N GLU A 24 11.60 -18.46 -13.71
CA GLU A 24 10.89 -19.40 -12.84
C GLU A 24 11.80 -20.31 -11.99
N ASP A 25 13.04 -20.54 -12.41
CA ASP A 25 14.02 -21.30 -11.65
C ASP A 25 14.71 -20.47 -10.53
N ARG A 26 14.49 -19.15 -10.51
CA ARG A 26 15.13 -18.23 -9.57
C ARG A 26 14.31 -18.04 -8.30
N GLN A 27 14.81 -18.55 -7.18
CA GLN A 27 14.19 -18.33 -5.87
C GLN A 27 14.21 -16.84 -5.47
N ILE A 28 13.10 -16.36 -4.88
CA ILE A 28 12.91 -14.96 -4.49
C ILE A 28 12.77 -14.86 -2.97
N ILE A 29 13.47 -13.90 -2.36
CA ILE A 29 13.21 -13.43 -1.00
C ILE A 29 12.46 -12.10 -1.13
N PHE A 30 11.25 -12.02 -0.57
CA PHE A 30 10.38 -10.86 -0.67
C PHE A 30 10.13 -10.26 0.72
N GLY A 31 10.19 -8.94 0.82
CA GLY A 31 9.94 -8.26 2.08
C GLY A 31 9.84 -6.73 1.95
N PRO A 32 9.55 -6.03 3.06
CA PRO A 32 9.35 -6.60 4.39
C PRO A 32 7.93 -7.15 4.63
N ASP A 33 6.97 -6.88 3.74
CA ASP A 33 5.56 -7.15 3.98
C ASP A 33 5.11 -8.53 3.46
N ARG A 34 4.70 -9.40 4.39
CA ARG A 34 4.24 -10.76 4.08
C ARG A 34 2.89 -10.78 3.37
N ASN A 35 2.03 -9.79 3.57
CA ASN A 35 0.68 -9.78 3.00
C ASN A 35 0.77 -9.44 1.51
N LEU A 36 1.53 -8.41 1.15
CA LEU A 36 1.84 -8.07 -0.25
C LEU A 36 2.54 -9.25 -0.94
N GLY A 37 3.52 -9.85 -0.27
CA GLY A 37 4.21 -11.04 -0.77
C GLY A 37 3.25 -12.19 -1.05
N SER A 38 2.41 -12.54 -0.07
CA SER A 38 1.40 -13.60 -0.19
C SER A 38 0.37 -13.32 -1.28
N TYR A 39 -0.06 -12.05 -1.40
CA TYR A 39 -0.96 -11.62 -2.47
C TYR A 39 -0.35 -11.88 -3.85
N ILE A 40 0.92 -11.53 -4.05
CA ILE A 40 1.64 -11.79 -5.31
C ILE A 40 1.80 -13.29 -5.57
N MET A 41 2.16 -14.08 -4.54
CA MET A 41 2.26 -15.54 -4.66
C MET A 41 0.94 -16.16 -5.15
N ASN A 42 -0.18 -15.74 -4.56
CA ASN A 42 -1.52 -16.23 -4.96
C ASN A 42 -1.89 -15.82 -6.39
N ARG A 43 -1.54 -14.59 -6.80
CA ARG A 43 -1.83 -14.04 -8.12
C ARG A 43 -1.04 -14.71 -9.24
N LEU A 44 0.23 -15.00 -8.99
CA LEU A 44 1.15 -15.51 -10.01
C LEU A 44 1.37 -17.03 -9.91
N GLY A 45 0.89 -17.69 -8.85
CA GLY A 45 1.25 -19.08 -8.56
C GLY A 45 2.76 -19.26 -8.32
N ARG A 46 3.42 -18.21 -7.82
CA ARG A 46 4.89 -18.11 -7.72
C ARG A 46 5.33 -18.28 -6.27
N GLU A 47 6.05 -19.36 -5.96
CA GLU A 47 6.62 -19.55 -4.62
C GLU A 47 7.73 -18.53 -4.31
N MET A 48 7.66 -17.93 -3.11
CA MET A 48 8.63 -16.96 -2.61
C MET A 48 8.90 -17.19 -1.11
N ILE A 49 10.11 -16.87 -0.64
CA ILE A 49 10.41 -16.76 0.79
C ILE A 49 9.97 -15.38 1.26
N LEU A 50 9.02 -15.33 2.18
CA LEU A 50 8.49 -14.07 2.70
C LEU A 50 9.13 -13.68 4.04
N TRP A 51 9.62 -12.45 4.12
CA TRP A 51 9.94 -11.81 5.40
C TRP A 51 8.65 -11.65 6.22
N GLN A 52 8.70 -11.98 7.51
CA GLN A 52 7.49 -12.04 8.38
C GLN A 52 7.06 -10.67 8.94
N GLY A 53 7.37 -9.58 8.24
CA GLY A 53 6.92 -8.23 8.56
C GLY A 53 5.55 -7.93 7.97
N TYR A 54 4.92 -6.87 8.44
CA TYR A 54 3.59 -6.45 8.01
C TYR A 54 3.35 -4.97 8.37
N CYS A 55 2.45 -4.33 7.65
CA CYS A 55 1.96 -3.00 8.00
C CYS A 55 0.88 -3.06 9.09
N TYR A 56 1.16 -2.53 10.29
CA TYR A 56 0.17 -2.53 11.39
C TYR A 56 -1.14 -1.81 11.05
N VAL A 57 -1.09 -0.85 10.12
CA VAL A 57 -2.25 -0.09 9.65
C VAL A 57 -3.21 -0.99 8.88
N HIS A 58 -2.68 -1.81 7.98
CA HIS A 58 -3.48 -2.69 7.13
C HIS A 58 -3.83 -4.02 7.81
N GLU A 59 -3.00 -4.46 8.76
CA GLU A 59 -3.30 -5.63 9.59
C GLU A 59 -4.52 -5.40 10.51
N ALA A 60 -4.82 -4.15 10.86
CA ALA A 60 -5.94 -3.77 11.72
C ALA A 60 -7.34 -3.98 11.09
N TYR A 61 -7.42 -4.32 9.80
CA TYR A 61 -8.66 -4.66 9.12
C TYR A 61 -8.99 -6.13 9.27
N SER A 62 -10.25 -6.44 9.58
CA SER A 62 -10.79 -7.80 9.64
C SER A 62 -12.13 -7.83 8.88
N TRP A 63 -12.41 -8.94 8.19
CA TRP A 63 -13.65 -9.04 7.42
C TRP A 63 -14.89 -9.02 8.32
N GLU A 64 -14.82 -9.58 9.53
CA GLU A 64 -15.94 -9.61 10.49
C GLU A 64 -16.44 -8.21 10.87
N LYS A 65 -15.56 -7.21 10.81
CA LYS A 65 -15.95 -5.80 11.01
C LYS A 65 -16.45 -5.18 9.72
N ILE A 66 -15.76 -5.44 8.61
CA ILE A 66 -16.07 -4.87 7.29
C ILE A 66 -17.43 -5.35 6.79
N SER A 67 -17.82 -6.59 7.07
CA SER A 67 -19.10 -7.17 6.64
C SER A 67 -20.30 -6.36 7.12
N GLY A 68 -20.26 -5.80 8.34
CA GLY A 68 -21.33 -4.93 8.83
C GLY A 68 -21.42 -3.60 8.06
N ALA A 69 -20.30 -3.07 7.56
CA ALA A 69 -20.33 -1.92 6.67
C ALA A 69 -20.83 -2.31 5.26
N ALA A 70 -20.44 -3.48 4.75
CA ALA A 70 -20.95 -4.00 3.48
C ALA A 70 -22.48 -4.24 3.53
N GLU A 71 -23.01 -4.71 4.66
CA GLU A 71 -24.47 -4.84 4.87
C GLU A 71 -25.18 -3.48 4.92
N ALA A 72 -24.54 -2.45 5.50
CA ALA A 72 -25.09 -1.10 5.57
C ALA A 72 -25.03 -0.35 4.23
N TYR A 73 -24.09 -0.72 3.36
CA TYR A 73 -23.87 -0.13 2.04
C TYR A 73 -23.83 -1.24 0.97
N PRO A 74 -24.97 -1.90 0.67
CA PRO A 74 -25.00 -3.08 -0.18
C PRO A 74 -24.62 -2.83 -1.64
N ASP A 75 -24.70 -1.58 -2.11
CA ASP A 75 -24.32 -1.16 -3.46
C ASP A 75 -22.87 -0.61 -3.51
N ALA A 76 -22.15 -0.59 -2.38
CA ALA A 76 -20.79 -0.08 -2.34
C ALA A 76 -19.78 -1.12 -2.79
N GLU A 77 -18.85 -0.71 -3.66
CA GLU A 77 -17.68 -1.52 -3.97
C GLU A 77 -16.71 -1.51 -2.80
N PHE A 78 -16.29 -2.70 -2.35
CA PHE A 78 -15.27 -2.86 -1.34
C PHE A 78 -13.87 -2.89 -1.99
N ILE A 79 -13.04 -1.91 -1.67
CA ILE A 79 -11.69 -1.78 -2.23
C ILE A 79 -10.62 -1.81 -1.14
N ALA A 80 -9.52 -2.51 -1.37
CA ALA A 80 -8.50 -2.77 -0.36
C ALA A 80 -7.05 -2.63 -0.87
N HIS A 81 -6.15 -2.27 0.03
CA HIS A 81 -4.71 -2.28 -0.26
C HIS A 81 -4.13 -3.71 -0.13
N PRO A 82 -3.20 -4.15 -1.00
CA PRO A 82 -2.64 -5.52 -0.95
C PRO A 82 -1.81 -5.84 0.30
N GLU A 83 -1.58 -4.88 1.19
CA GLU A 83 -0.97 -5.12 2.51
C GLU A 83 -2.00 -5.59 3.56
N CYS A 84 -3.30 -5.60 3.24
CA CYS A 84 -4.32 -6.17 4.11
C CYS A 84 -4.20 -7.70 4.18
N ARG A 85 -4.71 -8.28 5.27
CA ARG A 85 -4.79 -9.74 5.46
C ARG A 85 -5.56 -10.41 4.31
N ARG A 86 -5.17 -11.63 3.96
CA ARG A 86 -5.83 -12.42 2.91
C ARG A 86 -7.34 -12.52 3.10
N GLU A 87 -7.80 -12.77 4.32
CA GLU A 87 -9.23 -12.83 4.66
C GLU A 87 -10.00 -11.54 4.34
N VAL A 88 -9.33 -10.39 4.27
CA VAL A 88 -9.92 -9.13 3.82
C VAL A 88 -9.88 -9.05 2.29
N LEU A 89 -8.73 -9.39 1.69
CA LEU A 89 -8.54 -9.31 0.23
C LEU A 89 -9.46 -10.24 -0.56
N ASP A 90 -9.77 -11.43 -0.01
CA ASP A 90 -10.64 -12.42 -0.65
C ASP A 90 -12.09 -11.92 -0.83
N HIS A 91 -12.48 -10.85 -0.12
CA HIS A 91 -13.81 -10.22 -0.23
C HIS A 91 -13.80 -8.89 -1.00
N ALA A 92 -12.64 -8.36 -1.38
CA ALA A 92 -12.53 -7.06 -2.04
C ALA A 92 -12.88 -7.16 -3.54
N ASP A 93 -13.73 -6.26 -4.01
CA ASP A 93 -14.05 -6.07 -5.43
C ASP A 93 -12.85 -5.54 -6.22
N PHE A 94 -11.98 -4.77 -5.57
CA PHE A 94 -10.75 -4.28 -6.16
C PHE A 94 -9.60 -4.22 -5.15
N VAL A 95 -8.43 -4.74 -5.55
CA VAL A 95 -7.20 -4.70 -4.75
C VAL A 95 -6.12 -3.95 -5.51
N GLY A 96 -5.50 -2.96 -4.87
CA GLY A 96 -4.43 -2.19 -5.51
C GLY A 96 -3.68 -1.23 -4.60
N SER A 97 -2.56 -0.70 -5.09
CA SER A 97 -1.84 0.40 -4.44
C SER A 97 -2.73 1.62 -4.23
N THR A 98 -2.38 2.52 -3.31
CA THR A 98 -3.06 3.81 -3.10
C THR A 98 -3.38 4.55 -4.41
N GLY A 99 -2.42 4.60 -5.34
CA GLY A 99 -2.64 5.24 -6.65
C GLY A 99 -3.61 4.47 -7.56
N ALA A 100 -3.61 3.14 -7.47
CA ALA A 100 -4.57 2.31 -8.20
C ALA A 100 -5.99 2.43 -7.62
N LEU A 101 -6.13 2.48 -6.29
CA LEU A 101 -7.42 2.71 -5.62
C LEU A 101 -8.02 4.05 -6.06
N LEU A 102 -7.23 5.12 -6.09
CA LEU A 102 -7.68 6.44 -6.56
C LEU A 102 -8.18 6.39 -8.00
N ARG A 103 -7.40 5.81 -8.93
CA ARG A 103 -7.83 5.67 -10.33
C ARG A 103 -9.09 4.82 -10.48
N HIS A 104 -9.16 3.69 -9.78
CA HIS A 104 -10.34 2.83 -9.78
C HIS A 104 -11.59 3.58 -9.33
N THR A 105 -11.49 4.41 -8.29
CA THR A 105 -12.64 5.24 -7.84
C THR A 105 -13.03 6.32 -8.84
N GLU A 106 -12.13 6.79 -9.69
CA GLU A 106 -12.45 7.75 -10.76
C GLU A 106 -13.14 7.05 -11.94
N GLU A 107 -12.66 5.85 -12.30
CA GLU A 107 -13.07 5.08 -13.48
C GLU A 107 -14.31 4.21 -13.26
N SER A 108 -14.52 3.67 -12.06
CA SER A 108 -15.66 2.80 -11.73
C SER A 108 -16.98 3.58 -11.80
N SER A 109 -18.03 2.90 -12.29
CA SER A 109 -19.40 3.42 -12.29
C SER A 109 -20.08 3.39 -10.92
N ALA A 110 -19.50 2.72 -9.92
CA ALA A 110 -20.05 2.69 -8.57
C ALA A 110 -20.09 4.09 -7.96
N ARG A 111 -21.12 4.31 -7.13
CA ARG A 111 -21.35 5.57 -6.43
C ARG A 111 -20.86 5.55 -5.00
N GLU A 112 -20.70 4.37 -4.43
CA GLU A 112 -20.35 4.16 -3.03
C GLU A 112 -19.16 3.21 -2.96
N PHE A 113 -18.23 3.50 -2.05
CA PHE A 113 -17.03 2.69 -1.86
C PHE A 113 -16.75 2.51 -0.37
N ILE A 114 -16.44 1.27 0.01
CA ILE A 114 -15.85 0.94 1.31
C ILE A 114 -14.35 0.79 1.10
N VAL A 115 -13.54 1.57 1.81
CA VAL A 115 -12.11 1.69 1.53
C VAL A 115 -11.27 1.17 2.69
N ALA A 116 -10.57 0.05 2.49
CA ALA A 116 -9.62 -0.54 3.44
C ALA A 116 -8.17 -0.17 3.09
N THR A 117 -7.76 1.02 3.52
CA THR A 117 -6.38 1.51 3.51
C THR A 117 -6.25 2.69 4.48
N GLU A 118 -5.10 3.35 4.56
CA GLU A 118 -4.94 4.55 5.41
C GLU A 118 -6.01 5.62 5.07
N PRO A 119 -6.81 6.08 6.06
CA PRO A 119 -8.00 6.87 5.82
C PRO A 119 -7.75 8.29 5.27
N GLY A 120 -6.49 8.77 5.29
CA GLY A 120 -6.12 10.03 4.65
C GLY A 120 -6.38 10.05 3.15
N ILE A 121 -6.40 8.87 2.49
CA ILE A 121 -6.74 8.77 1.06
C ILE A 121 -8.15 9.27 0.75
N LEU A 122 -9.08 9.15 1.70
CA LEU A 122 -10.49 9.51 1.51
C LEU A 122 -10.67 10.99 1.18
N TYR A 123 -9.78 11.84 1.67
CA TYR A 123 -9.78 13.26 1.33
C TYR A 123 -9.52 13.47 -0.17
N GLU A 124 -8.48 12.82 -0.71
CA GLU A 124 -8.16 12.91 -2.14
C GLU A 124 -9.23 12.24 -3.01
N MET A 125 -9.79 11.11 -2.59
CA MET A 125 -10.92 10.47 -3.28
C MET A 125 -12.11 11.42 -3.41
N LYS A 126 -12.53 12.06 -2.31
CA LYS A 126 -13.62 13.06 -2.31
C LYS A 126 -13.31 14.28 -3.16
N LYS A 127 -12.04 14.68 -3.25
CA LYS A 127 -11.62 15.82 -4.06
C LYS A 127 -11.69 15.53 -5.56
N ARG A 128 -11.40 14.29 -5.96
CA ARG A 128 -11.42 13.86 -7.38
C ARG A 128 -12.80 13.44 -7.85
N SER A 129 -13.61 12.86 -6.97
CA SER A 129 -14.97 12.40 -7.27
C SER A 129 -15.95 12.88 -6.19
N PRO A 130 -16.26 14.19 -6.13
CA PRO A 130 -17.10 14.78 -5.08
C PRO A 130 -18.55 14.27 -5.05
N GLU A 131 -19.02 13.67 -6.15
CA GLU A 131 -20.33 13.06 -6.30
C GLU A 131 -20.43 11.64 -5.72
N LYS A 132 -19.29 11.01 -5.39
CA LYS A 132 -19.21 9.64 -4.87
C LYS A 132 -19.10 9.64 -3.34
N VAL A 133 -19.64 8.59 -2.74
CA VAL A 133 -19.62 8.35 -1.29
C VAL A 133 -18.45 7.44 -0.96
N PHE A 134 -17.59 7.88 -0.04
CA PHE A 134 -16.45 7.09 0.43
C PHE A 134 -16.56 6.84 1.93
N VAL A 135 -16.66 5.56 2.27
CA VAL A 135 -16.79 5.05 3.64
C VAL A 135 -15.45 4.43 4.03
N ALA A 136 -14.90 4.86 5.18
CA ALA A 136 -13.73 4.19 5.74
C ALA A 136 -14.12 2.79 6.21
N ALA A 137 -13.39 1.75 5.81
CA ALA A 137 -13.62 0.41 6.31
C ALA A 137 -13.51 0.39 7.86
N PRO A 138 -14.45 -0.26 8.57
CA PRO A 138 -14.38 -0.40 10.03
C PRO A 138 -13.19 -1.29 10.43
N ARG A 139 -12.71 -1.11 11.67
CA ARG A 139 -11.42 -1.63 12.13
C ARG A 139 -11.53 -2.47 13.40
N GLU A 140 -10.50 -3.24 13.69
CA GLU A 140 -10.30 -3.96 14.94
C GLU A 140 -9.65 -3.02 16.00
N GLY A 141 -10.15 -3.01 17.24
CA GLY A 141 -9.61 -2.19 18.35
C GLY A 141 -10.01 -0.71 18.38
N SER A 142 -9.50 0.04 19.36
CA SER A 142 -9.85 1.45 19.57
C SER A 142 -9.21 2.37 18.50
N SER A 143 -10.07 3.22 17.92
CA SER A 143 -9.90 4.50 17.16
C SER A 143 -8.62 4.89 16.37
N THR A 144 -7.46 4.25 16.51
CA THR A 144 -6.20 4.65 15.84
C THR A 144 -5.47 3.56 15.05
N GLY A 145 -5.90 2.29 15.14
CA GLY A 145 -5.17 1.15 14.53
C GLY A 145 -4.84 1.29 13.04
N SER A 146 -5.74 1.87 12.23
CA SER A 146 -5.54 2.07 10.79
C SER A 146 -5.02 3.46 10.39
N ILE A 147 -4.60 4.29 11.35
CA ILE A 147 -3.97 5.59 11.08
C ILE A 147 -2.47 5.41 11.22
N CYS A 148 -1.73 5.69 10.13
CA CYS A 148 -0.28 5.68 10.19
C CYS A 148 0.21 6.89 11.02
N THR A 149 0.49 6.67 12.30
CA THR A 149 0.92 7.72 13.23
C THR A 149 2.19 8.42 12.76
N GLN A 150 3.11 7.68 12.14
CA GLN A 150 4.33 8.19 11.54
C GLN A 150 4.04 9.17 10.38
N MET A 151 3.06 8.88 9.52
CA MET A 151 2.66 9.83 8.46
C MET A 151 2.07 11.12 9.05
N LYS A 152 1.34 11.04 10.17
CA LYS A 152 0.73 12.21 10.83
C LYS A 152 1.71 13.04 11.67
N GLN A 153 2.99 12.67 11.71
CA GLN A 153 4.02 13.50 12.34
C GLN A 153 4.30 14.79 11.58
N ASN A 154 3.96 14.84 10.28
CA ASN A 154 4.09 16.03 9.45
C ASN A 154 2.91 16.99 9.71
N THR A 155 3.22 18.23 10.09
CA THR A 155 2.23 19.29 10.34
C THR A 155 2.58 20.53 9.51
N LEU A 156 1.63 21.47 9.38
CA LEU A 156 1.86 22.72 8.62
C LEU A 156 2.97 23.57 9.25
N GLU A 157 3.05 23.61 10.58
CA GLU A 157 4.08 24.34 11.32
C GLU A 157 5.47 23.73 11.08
N LYS A 158 5.57 22.40 11.11
CA LYS A 158 6.83 21.69 10.80
C LYS A 158 7.23 21.89 9.34
N LEU A 159 6.27 21.89 8.42
CA LEU A 159 6.54 22.17 7.00
C LEU A 159 7.05 23.59 6.81
N CYS A 160 6.41 24.58 7.44
CA CYS A 160 6.84 25.97 7.44
C CYS A 160 8.29 26.09 7.97
N ALA A 161 8.54 25.54 9.16
CA ALA A 161 9.87 25.52 9.75
C ALA A 161 10.90 24.78 8.87
N CYS A 162 10.50 23.70 8.20
CA CYS A 162 11.37 22.96 7.28
C CYS A 162 11.77 23.80 6.07
N LEU A 163 10.84 24.58 5.51
CA LEU A 163 11.10 25.45 4.36
C LEU A 163 11.94 26.67 4.75
N GLU A 164 11.68 27.27 5.90
CA GLU A 164 12.43 28.41 6.43
C GLU A 164 13.87 28.03 6.78
N ASN A 165 14.04 26.92 7.51
CA ASN A 165 15.35 26.53 8.04
C ASN A 165 16.12 25.58 7.11
N ARG A 166 15.48 25.07 6.05
CA ARG A 166 16.01 24.02 5.16
C ARG A 166 16.53 22.79 5.92
N ALA A 167 15.82 22.41 6.98
CA ALA A 167 16.18 21.33 7.89
C ALA A 167 14.95 20.52 8.34
N PRO A 168 15.07 19.21 8.65
CA PRO A 168 16.31 18.45 8.68
C PRO A 168 16.80 18.04 7.29
N GLU A 169 18.11 18.13 7.07
CA GLU A 169 18.76 17.52 5.91
C GLU A 169 18.92 16.02 6.14
N ILE A 170 18.60 15.21 5.12
CA ILE A 170 18.80 13.76 5.15
C ILE A 170 20.15 13.47 4.50
N VAL A 171 21.17 13.22 5.32
CA VAL A 171 22.51 12.87 4.84
C VAL A 171 22.65 11.35 4.77
N ILE A 172 23.04 10.84 3.61
CA ILE A 172 23.28 9.41 3.37
C ILE A 172 24.73 9.25 2.88
N PRO A 173 25.53 8.32 3.44
CA PRO A 173 26.89 8.06 2.95
C PRO A 173 26.91 7.70 1.45
N ASP A 174 27.86 8.25 0.69
CA ASP A 174 27.93 8.11 -0.77
C ASP A 174 28.01 6.65 -1.23
N ASN A 175 28.75 5.82 -0.49
CA ASN A 175 28.86 4.39 -0.78
C ASN A 175 27.50 3.69 -0.63
N LEU A 176 26.75 4.01 0.43
CA LEU A 176 25.44 3.46 0.69
C LEU A 176 24.40 3.97 -0.32
N ALA A 177 24.43 5.26 -0.65
CA ALA A 177 23.56 5.87 -1.66
C ALA A 177 23.77 5.21 -3.03
N SER A 178 25.02 5.07 -3.45
CA SER A 178 25.39 4.44 -4.72
C SER A 178 24.95 2.97 -4.79
N ALA A 179 25.17 2.22 -3.71
CA ALA A 179 24.77 0.82 -3.64
C ALA A 179 23.25 0.64 -3.69
N ALA A 180 22.49 1.44 -2.92
CA ALA A 180 21.02 1.40 -2.90
C ALA A 180 20.37 1.93 -4.19
N LEU A 181 21.06 2.79 -4.94
CA LEU A 181 20.56 3.32 -6.21
C LEU A 181 20.47 2.23 -7.30
N ARG A 182 21.33 1.20 -7.27
CA ARG A 182 21.35 0.12 -8.27
C ARG A 182 20.01 -0.61 -8.38
N PRO A 183 19.44 -1.19 -7.31
CA PRO A 183 18.15 -1.87 -7.40
C PRO A 183 16.98 -0.92 -7.62
N ILE A 184 17.08 0.36 -7.23
CA ILE A 184 16.08 1.39 -7.55
C ILE A 184 16.04 1.66 -9.05
N LYS A 185 17.20 1.84 -9.70
CA LYS A 185 17.27 1.99 -11.16
C LYS A 185 16.72 0.75 -11.85
N ARG A 186 17.07 -0.44 -11.35
CA ARG A 186 16.58 -1.70 -11.88
C ARG A 186 15.05 -1.82 -11.80
N MET A 187 14.45 -1.43 -10.66
CA MET A 187 12.99 -1.34 -10.53
C MET A 187 12.38 -0.45 -11.61
N LEU A 188 12.94 0.75 -11.82
CA LEU A 188 12.43 1.71 -12.80
C LEU A 188 12.53 1.17 -14.23
N GLU A 189 13.65 0.54 -14.59
CA GLU A 189 13.85 -0.12 -15.90
C GLU A 189 12.87 -1.28 -16.16
N MET A 190 12.47 -1.99 -15.10
CA MET A 190 11.55 -3.13 -15.18
C MET A 190 10.07 -2.75 -15.03
N SER A 191 9.76 -1.48 -14.77
CA SER A 191 8.40 -0.99 -14.55
C SER A 191 7.79 -0.31 -15.78
N VAL A 192 8.45 -0.41 -16.94
CA VAL A 192 8.08 0.25 -18.20
C VAL A 192 7.20 -0.66 -19.04
#